data_AF-A0A958AJR2-F1
#
_entry.id   AF-A0A958AJR2-F1
#
_cell.length_a   1.000
_cell.length_b   1.000
_cell.length_c   1.000
_cell.angle_alpha   90.00
_cell.angle_beta   90.00
_cell.angle_gamma   90.00
#
_symmetry.space_group_name_H-M   'P 1'
#
loop_
_entity.id
_entity.type
_entity.pdbx_description
1 polymer ?
#
loop_
_entity_poly.entity_id
_entity_poly.type
_entity_poly.pdbx_seq_one_letter_code
_entity_poly.pdbx_strand_id
1 'polypeptide(L)' 'ADIGVAMGITGTDVTKEAADMVLRDDNFATIVAAVEEGRTIYDNVRRFVKFSVAGNVGKVVVMLFAPFLGIGTALLP' A
#
# COMPACT_ATOMS: atom_id res chain seq x y z
N ALA A 1 17.81 -5.25 -10.18
CA ALA A 1 16.88 -4.12 -10.35
C ALA A 1 15.82 -4.26 -9.26
N ASP A 2 15.27 -3.16 -8.73
CA ASP A 2 14.20 -3.24 -7.73
C ASP A 2 12.86 -3.67 -8.34
N ILE A 3 12.66 -3.37 -9.63
CA ILE A 3 11.64 -3.97 -10.51
C ILE A 3 12.24 -4.14 -11.92
N GLY A 4 12.19 -5.36 -12.45
CA GLY A 4 12.48 -5.69 -13.84
C GLY A 4 11.21 -5.66 -14.70
N VAL A 5 11.31 -5.13 -15.92
CA VAL A 5 10.19 -5.06 -16.88
C VAL A 5 10.57 -5.76 -18.18
N ALA A 6 9.75 -6.69 -18.63
CA ALA A 6 9.93 -7.40 -19.91
C ALA A 6 8.79 -7.08 -20.90
N MET A 7 9.12 -7.21 -22.19
CA MET A 7 8.16 -7.07 -23.29
C MET A 7 7.45 -8.40 -23.53
N GLY A 8 6.12 -8.37 -23.64
CA GLY A 8 5.27 -9.55 -23.79
C GLY A 8 5.31 -10.17 -25.18
N ILE A 9 5.50 -9.35 -26.23
CA ILE A 9 5.54 -9.80 -27.63
C ILE A 9 6.99 -10.02 -28.07
N THR A 10 7.83 -9.00 -27.93
CA THR A 10 9.23 -9.03 -28.41
C THR A 10 10.22 -9.65 -27.43
N GLY A 11 9.85 -9.78 -26.15
CA GLY A 11 10.70 -10.42 -25.15
C GLY A 11 10.83 -11.92 -25.37
N THR A 12 11.99 -12.46 -25.04
CA THR A 12 12.18 -13.92 -24.97
C THR A 12 11.55 -14.47 -23.69
N ASP A 13 11.20 -15.75 -23.67
CA ASP A 13 10.55 -16.35 -22.50
C ASP A 13 11.44 -16.24 -21.25
N VAL A 14 12.76 -16.37 -21.41
CA VAL A 14 13.72 -16.15 -20.32
C VAL A 14 13.63 -14.74 -19.73
N THR A 15 13.42 -13.71 -20.56
CA THR A 15 13.27 -12.33 -20.07
C THR A 15 11.94 -12.10 -19.37
N LYS A 16 10.86 -12.75 -19.82
CA LYS A 16 9.53 -12.63 -19.21
C LYS A 16 9.48 -13.29 -17.84
N GLU A 17 10.07 -14.48 -17.70
CA GLU A 17 10.14 -15.21 -16.43
C GLU A 17 11.09 -14.57 -15.42
N ALA A 18 12.11 -13.84 -15.89
CA ALA A 18 13.05 -13.13 -15.02
C ALA A 18 12.57 -11.75 -14.57
N ALA A 19 11.47 -11.23 -15.12
CA ALA A 19 10.97 -9.89 -14.84
C ALA A 19 9.85 -9.90 -13.78
N ASP A 20 9.77 -8.83 -12.99
CA ASP A 20 8.70 -8.63 -12.00
C ASP A 20 7.40 -8.14 -12.66
N MET A 21 7.49 -7.58 -13.87
CA MET A 21 6.36 -7.08 -14.66
C MET A 21 6.55 -7.37 -16.16
N VAL A 22 5.48 -7.76 -16.85
CA VAL A 22 5.48 -7.99 -18.30
C VAL A 22 4.47 -7.07 -18.99
N LEU A 23 4.94 -6.27 -19.95
CA LEU A 23 4.09 -5.42 -20.79
C LEU A 23 3.46 -6.25 -21.90
N ARG A 24 2.16 -6.52 -21.79
CA ARG A 24 1.46 -7.37 -22.77
C ARG A 24 1.35 -6.76 -24.17
N ASP A 25 1.36 -5.43 -24.24
CA ASP A 25 1.17 -4.65 -25.46
C ASP A 25 2.48 -4.11 -26.05
N ASP A 26 3.63 -4.40 -25.43
CA ASP A 26 4.94 -3.87 -25.80
C ASP A 26 4.99 -2.33 -25.88
N ASN A 27 4.14 -1.65 -25.12
CA ASN A 27 4.07 -0.18 -25.12
C ASN A 27 4.74 0.41 -23.88
N PHE A 28 5.86 1.11 -24.08
CA PHE A 28 6.56 1.81 -22.98
C PHE A 28 5.71 2.89 -22.30
N ALA A 29 4.71 3.46 -22.97
CA ALA A 29 3.80 4.42 -22.34
C ALA A 29 3.02 3.81 -21.17
N THR A 30 2.76 2.50 -21.20
CA THR A 30 2.10 1.76 -20.12
C THR A 30 2.90 1.80 -18.81
N ILE A 31 4.23 1.90 -18.87
CA ILE A 31 5.06 2.08 -17.67
C ILE A 31 4.77 3.42 -17.00
N VAL A 32 4.60 4.49 -17.78
CA VAL A 32 4.32 5.83 -17.23
C VAL A 32 2.97 5.82 -16.49
N ALA A 33 1.95 5.24 -17.12
CA ALA A 33 0.63 5.09 -16.49
C ALA A 33 0.70 4.21 -15.23
N ALA A 34 1.43 3.10 -15.27
CA ALA A 34 1.61 2.22 -14.11
C ALA A 34 2.32 2.92 -12.93
N VAL A 35 3.30 3.78 -13.21
CA VAL A 35 3.97 4.57 -12.16
C VAL A 35 3.03 5.61 -11.55
N GLU A 36 2.18 6.24 -12.35
CA GLU A 36 1.16 7.19 -11.87
C GLU A 36 0.14 6.49 -10.95
N GLU A 37 -0.35 5.33 -11.36
CA GLU A 37 -1.25 4.52 -10.55
C GLU A 37 -0.57 4.01 -9.26
N GLY A 38 0.68 3.54 -9.37
CA GLY A 38 1.48 3.10 -8.23
C GLY A 38 1.69 4.18 -7.17
N ARG A 39 1.95 5.43 -7.58
CA ARG A 39 2.04 6.59 -6.66
C ARG A 39 0.71 6.85 -5.95
N THR A 40 -0.40 6.77 -6.68
CA THR A 40 -1.74 6.92 -6.11
C THR A 40 -2.04 5.85 -5.06
N ILE A 41 -1.68 4.60 -5.33
CA ILE A 41 -1.81 3.49 -4.37
C ILE A 41 -0.94 3.75 -3.13
N TYR A 42 0.31 4.17 -3.30
CA TYR A 42 1.20 4.47 -2.18
C TYR A 42 0.64 5.55 -1.25
N ASP A 43 0.12 6.63 -1.81
CA ASP A 43 -0.51 7.71 -1.03
C ASP A 43 -1.74 7.22 -0.26
N ASN A 44 -2.55 6.35 -0.87
CA ASN A 44 -3.69 5.72 -0.22
C ASN A 44 -3.26 4.81 0.94
N VAL A 45 -2.23 3.98 0.75
CA VAL A 45 -1.66 3.13 1.81
C VAL A 45 -1.15 4.00 2.96
N ARG A 46 -0.41 5.07 2.67
CA ARG A 46 0.10 5.98 3.70
C ARG A 46 -1.05 6.63 4.49
N ARG A 47 -2.13 7.03 3.81
CA ARG A 47 -3.33 7.57 4.47
C ARG A 47 -4.01 6.53 5.34
N PHE A 48 -4.14 5.30 4.86
CA PHE A 48 -4.71 4.19 5.61
C PHE A 48 -3.91 3.88 6.87
N VAL A 49 -2.58 3.78 6.77
CA VAL A 49 -1.70 3.53 7.93
C VAL A 49 -1.86 4.63 8.97
N LYS A 50 -1.86 5.90 8.56
CA LYS A 50 -2.10 7.03 9.49
C LYS A 50 -3.44 6.92 10.20
N PHE A 51 -4.51 6.59 9.48
CA PHE A 51 -5.83 6.42 10.05
C PHE A 51 -5.88 5.26 11.06
N SER A 52 -5.32 4.10 10.68
CA SER A 52 -5.26 2.91 11.54
C SER A 52 -4.49 3.18 12.84
N VAL A 53 -3.31 3.80 12.73
CA VAL A 53 -2.49 4.17 13.89
C VAL A 53 -3.21 5.20 14.76
N ALA A 54 -3.79 6.25 14.19
CA ALA A 54 -4.52 7.26 14.94
C ALA A 54 -5.71 6.66 15.71
N GLY A 55 -6.47 5.76 15.08
CA GLY A 55 -7.58 5.06 15.72
C GLY A 55 -7.11 4.19 16.89
N ASN A 56 -6.05 3.41 16.70
CA ASN A 56 -5.49 2.57 17.76
C ASN A 56 -4.92 3.40 18.92
N VAL A 57 -4.20 4.48 18.63
CA VAL A 57 -3.69 5.41 19.65
C VAL A 57 -4.84 6.07 20.42
N GLY A 58 -5.89 6.52 19.73
CA GLY A 58 -7.09 7.07 20.36
C GLY A 58 -7.72 6.10 21.35
N LYS A 59 -7.86 4.82 20.98
CA LYS A 59 -8.35 3.77 21.88
C LYS A 59 -7.46 3.61 23.11
N VAL A 60 -6.14 3.57 22.94
CA VAL A 60 -5.18 3.46 24.06
C VAL A 60 -5.29 4.65 25.01
N VAL A 61 -5.36 5.87 24.48
CA VAL A 61 -5.52 7.10 25.28
C VAL A 61 -6.81 7.05 26.10
N VAL A 62 -7.93 6.70 25.48
CA VAL A 62 -9.23 6.58 26.17
C VAL A 62 -9.17 5.53 27.28
N MET A 63 -8.59 4.35 27.01
CA MET A 63 -8.42 3.30 28.02
C MET A 63 -7.51 3.73 29.18
N LEU A 64 -6.49 4.54 28.91
CA LEU A 64 -5.57 5.03 29.93
C LEU A 64 -6.20 6.10 30.84
N PHE A 65 -6.94 7.05 30.28
CA PHE A 65 -7.47 8.21 31.03
C PHE A 65 -8.84 7.98 31.68
N ALA A 66 -9.65 7.07 31.14
CA ALA A 66 -11.00 6.81 31.64
C ALA A 66 -11.08 6.39 33.14
N PRO A 67 -10.17 5.56 33.69
CA PRO A 67 -10.19 5.23 35.11
C PRO A 67 -9.99 6.45 36.03
N PHE A 68 -9.17 7.42 35.60
CA PHE A 68 -8.94 8.65 36.37
C PHE A 68 -10.17 9.59 36.40
N LEU A 69 -11.11 9.40 35.47
CA LEU A 69 -12.39 10.12 35.40
C LEU A 69 -13.55 9.33 36.01
N GLY A 70 -13.30 8.18 36.62
CA GLY A 70 -14.33 7.33 37.24
C GLY A 70 -15.19 6.54 36.25
N ILE A 71 -14.77 6.44 34.97
CA ILE A 71 -15.49 5.69 33.94
C ILE A 71 -14.98 4.24 33.96
N GLY A 72 -15.83 3.31 34.39
CA GLY A 72 -15.45 1.91 34.62
C GLY A 72 -15.04 1.13 33.37
N THR A 73 -15.85 1.18 32.31
CA THR A 73 -15.52 0.58 31.00
C THR A 73 -15.66 1.63 29.91
N ALA A 74 -14.52 2.15 29.47
CA ALA A 74 -14.49 3.24 28.48
C ALA A 74 -14.84 2.76 27.06
N LEU A 75 -14.51 1.51 26.75
CA LEU A 75 -14.72 0.90 25.45
C LEU A 75 -15.14 -0.57 25.65
N LEU A 76 -16.16 -0.99 24.91
CA LEU A 76 -16.56 -2.40 24.77
C LEU A 76 -15.71 -3.07 23.67
N PRO A 77 -15.50 -4.39 23.73
CA PRO A 77 -14.69 -5.13 22.75
C PRO A 77 -15.22 -5.02 21.32
#